data_AF-A0A1G1KQY5-F1
#
_entry.id   AF-A0A1G1KQY5-F1
#
_cell.length_a   1.000
_cell.length_b   1.000
_cell.length_c   1.000
_cell.angle_alpha   90.00
_cell.angle_beta   90.00
_cell.angle_gamma   90.00
#
_symmetry.space_group_name_H-M   'P 1'
#
loop_
_entity.id
_entity.type
_entity.pdbx_description
1 polymer ?
#
loop_
_entity_poly.entity_id
_entity_poly.type
_entity_poly.pdbx_seq_one_letter_code
_entity_poly.pdbx_strand_id
1 'polypeptide(L)'
;MEQKKKDRLTLVIIGAVAVAIFYFFNKPYEITYSYPVWSKDGKKIYFTKEVSYEKRFYLFSMFGAPIDKRDCYVMSMNADGSWKKVLASFKGDRDEFSYMCEFRGLKITPDGKELVFEVDSYGKAAYMIRKSEIYAVGVNGKNLRKAVSSEGRIGIIDFSISPDGKKIVYTKEDNIDGVNKPRTVWLIDYDGGNDHMICGENSHAAGWTIDGKAIISKFDELSMYDPLSGNVIREVKTYGYSGTEFDASMKSLNAIEKTNISPDGKKEVWEGDKGIVVKNLKTKKERLIIKGIKRP
;
A
#
# COMPACT_ATOMS: atom_id res chain seq x y z
N MET A 1 51.53 -29.07 16.04
CA MET A 1 51.10 -27.66 15.89
C MET A 1 50.51 -27.38 14.51
N GLU A 2 51.06 -27.96 13.45
CA GLU A 2 50.66 -27.69 12.06
C GLU A 2 49.27 -28.23 11.70
N GLN A 3 48.91 -29.43 12.16
CA GLN A 3 47.57 -30.01 11.96
C GLN A 3 46.47 -29.13 12.58
N LYS A 4 46.68 -28.65 13.81
CA LYS A 4 45.75 -27.77 14.53
C LYS A 4 45.55 -26.41 13.82
N LYS A 5 46.55 -25.93 13.05
CA LYS A 5 46.42 -24.74 12.20
C LYS A 5 45.63 -25.04 10.92
N LYS A 6 45.86 -26.19 10.27
CA LYS A 6 45.07 -26.65 9.11
C LYS A 6 43.59 -26.85 9.47
N ASP A 7 43.28 -27.52 10.57
CA ASP A 7 41.90 -27.75 11.01
C ASP A 7 41.16 -26.43 11.30
N ARG A 8 41.85 -25.46 11.90
CA ARG A 8 41.31 -24.13 12.17
C ARG A 8 41.08 -23.33 10.89
N LEU A 9 41.97 -23.45 9.89
CA LEU A 9 41.81 -22.84 8.58
C LEU A 9 40.63 -23.45 7.81
N THR A 10 40.47 -24.78 7.85
CA THR A 10 39.35 -25.50 7.24
C THR A 10 38.00 -25.06 7.84
N LEU A 11 37.89 -24.95 9.16
CA LEU A 11 36.68 -24.45 9.83
C LEU A 11 36.34 -23.01 9.43
N VAL A 12 37.35 -22.14 9.29
CA VAL A 12 37.16 -20.76 8.83
C VAL A 12 36.66 -20.73 7.38
N ILE A 13 37.21 -21.57 6.50
CA ILE A 13 36.77 -21.67 5.11
C ILE A 13 35.34 -22.20 5.02
N ILE A 14 35.00 -23.27 5.75
CA ILE A 14 33.64 -23.81 5.80
C ILE A 14 32.66 -22.75 6.33
N GLY A 15 33.02 -22.03 7.39
CA GLY A 15 32.22 -20.93 7.92
C GLY A 15 32.01 -19.81 6.89
N ALA A 16 33.07 -19.39 6.19
CA ALA A 16 33.00 -18.37 5.15
C ALA A 16 32.14 -18.81 3.96
N VAL A 17 32.26 -20.07 3.51
CA VAL A 17 31.45 -20.65 2.44
C VAL A 17 29.98 -20.75 2.88
N ALA A 18 29.70 -21.20 4.11
CA ALA A 18 28.35 -21.26 4.64
C ALA A 18 27.70 -19.87 4.73
N VAL A 19 28.45 -18.85 5.17
CA VAL A 19 27.99 -17.45 5.17
C VAL A 19 27.76 -16.96 3.75
N ALA A 20 28.66 -17.24 2.81
CA ALA A 20 28.52 -16.84 1.41
C ALA A 20 27.29 -17.49 0.75
N ILE A 21 27.08 -18.78 0.98
CA ILE A 21 25.88 -19.53 0.57
C ILE A 21 24.63 -18.90 1.19
N PHE A 22 24.59 -18.72 2.51
CA PHE A 22 23.46 -18.09 3.19
C PHE A 22 23.15 -16.69 2.64
N TYR A 23 24.17 -15.89 2.37
CA TYR A 23 24.03 -14.53 1.84
C TYR A 23 23.64 -14.51 0.36
N PHE A 24 24.04 -15.52 -0.42
CA PHE A 24 23.65 -15.67 -1.82
C PHE A 24 22.18 -16.10 -1.94
N PHE A 25 21.75 -17.06 -1.12
CA PHE A 25 20.38 -17.60 -1.15
C PHE A 25 19.32 -16.73 -0.46
N ASN A 26 19.72 -15.78 0.40
CA ASN A 26 18.78 -14.86 1.07
C ASN A 26 18.83 -13.42 0.53
N LYS A 27 19.50 -13.19 -0.60
CA LYS A 27 19.53 -11.85 -1.20
C LYS A 27 18.21 -11.56 -1.91
N PRO A 28 17.60 -10.38 -1.71
CA PRO A 28 16.44 -9.99 -2.48
C PRO A 28 16.83 -9.80 -3.96
N TYR A 29 15.96 -10.26 -4.86
CA TYR A 29 16.11 -10.01 -6.29
C TYR A 29 15.43 -8.69 -6.68
N GLU A 30 14.39 -8.28 -5.95
CA GLU A 30 13.67 -7.04 -6.22
C GLU A 30 13.39 -6.24 -4.93
N ILE A 31 13.53 -4.91 -5.01
CA ILE A 31 13.12 -3.95 -4.00
C ILE A 31 12.41 -2.80 -4.72
N THR A 32 11.12 -2.63 -4.43
CA THR A 32 10.27 -1.56 -4.97
C THR A 32 9.91 -0.55 -3.88
N TYR A 33 9.55 0.65 -4.31
CA TYR A 33 9.10 1.73 -3.44
C TYR A 33 7.91 2.43 -4.08
N SER A 34 6.80 2.49 -3.36
CA SER A 34 5.52 2.91 -3.94
C SER A 34 4.76 3.85 -3.00
N TYR A 35 3.69 4.44 -3.51
CA TYR A 35 2.75 5.30 -2.77
C TYR A 35 3.41 6.40 -1.90
N PRO A 36 4.30 7.24 -2.46
CA PRO A 36 4.91 8.31 -1.67
C PRO A 36 3.89 9.38 -1.29
N VAL A 37 3.90 9.80 -0.02
CA VAL A 37 3.08 10.89 0.49
C VAL A 37 3.90 11.85 1.34
N TRP A 38 3.63 13.15 1.22
CA TRP A 38 4.29 14.19 2.01
C TRP A 38 3.78 14.22 3.46
N SER A 39 4.67 14.51 4.40
CA SER A 39 4.24 15.01 5.70
C SER A 39 3.58 16.39 5.57
N LYS A 40 2.66 16.72 6.49
CA LYS A 40 1.95 18.01 6.50
C LYS A 40 2.87 19.23 6.62
N ASP A 41 4.07 19.05 7.21
CA ASP A 41 5.10 20.09 7.29
C ASP A 41 6.09 20.10 6.11
N GLY A 42 5.95 19.17 5.16
CA GLY A 42 6.81 19.03 3.97
C GLY A 42 8.24 18.58 4.25
N LYS A 43 8.58 18.22 5.50
CA LYS A 43 9.95 17.82 5.88
C LYS A 43 10.24 16.36 5.60
N LYS A 44 9.22 15.52 5.51
CA LYS A 44 9.34 14.08 5.32
C LYS A 44 8.50 13.60 4.15
N ILE A 45 8.91 12.45 3.63
CA ILE A 45 8.15 11.64 2.69
C ILE A 45 7.97 10.28 3.34
N TYR A 46 6.72 9.82 3.39
CA TYR A 46 6.37 8.45 3.76
C TYR A 46 6.09 7.65 2.50
N PHE A 47 6.39 6.38 2.52
CA PHE A 47 6.26 5.52 1.34
C PHE A 47 6.23 4.07 1.76
N THR A 48 5.80 3.20 0.86
CA THR A 48 5.89 1.75 1.06
C THR A 48 7.16 1.21 0.44
N LYS A 49 7.68 0.13 1.02
CA LYS A 49 8.81 -0.62 0.49
C LYS A 49 8.42 -2.09 0.46
N GLU A 50 8.60 -2.72 -0.67
CA GLU A 50 8.47 -4.17 -0.79
C GLU A 50 9.82 -4.79 -1.12
N VAL A 51 10.10 -5.95 -0.55
CA VAL A 51 11.35 -6.69 -0.72
C VAL A 51 11.02 -8.12 -1.08
N SER A 52 11.31 -8.50 -2.32
CA SER A 52 11.02 -9.82 -2.88
C SER A 52 12.27 -10.70 -2.86
N TYR A 53 12.09 -11.92 -2.38
CA TYR A 53 13.12 -12.95 -2.30
C TYR A 53 12.68 -14.16 -3.11
N GLU A 54 13.59 -14.66 -3.94
CA GLU A 54 13.36 -15.88 -4.72
C GLU A 54 13.68 -17.08 -3.80
N LYS A 55 12.71 -17.96 -3.51
CA LYS A 55 13.03 -19.24 -2.86
C LYS A 55 13.22 -20.33 -3.91
N ARG A 56 14.48 -20.69 -4.17
CA ARG A 56 14.87 -21.83 -5.03
C ARG A 56 15.04 -23.17 -4.30
N PHE A 57 14.41 -23.40 -3.14
CA PHE A 57 14.63 -24.63 -2.37
C PHE A 57 13.39 -25.51 -2.24
N TYR A 58 13.31 -26.53 -3.10
CA TYR A 58 12.87 -27.86 -2.72
C TYR A 58 13.77 -28.89 -3.40
N LEU A 59 14.75 -29.44 -2.66
CA LEU A 59 15.57 -30.56 -3.13
C LEU A 59 14.75 -31.87 -3.34
N PHE A 60 13.43 -31.84 -3.08
CA PHE A 60 12.53 -32.99 -3.17
C PHE A 60 11.19 -32.72 -3.87
N SER A 61 11.01 -31.56 -4.50
CA SER A 61 9.78 -31.28 -5.27
C SER A 61 10.14 -31.08 -6.72
N MET A 62 10.22 -32.19 -7.45
CA MET A 62 10.40 -32.23 -8.91
C MET A 62 9.22 -31.57 -9.68
N PHE A 63 8.21 -31.03 -8.98
CA PHE A 63 6.99 -30.46 -9.56
C PHE A 63 6.49 -29.16 -8.88
N GLY A 64 7.31 -28.48 -8.07
CA GLY A 64 6.87 -27.29 -7.33
C GLY A 64 7.33 -25.99 -8.00
N ALA A 65 6.39 -25.06 -8.27
CA ALA A 65 6.75 -23.70 -8.69
C ALA A 65 7.58 -23.00 -7.59
N PRO A 66 8.58 -22.18 -7.95
CA PRO A 66 9.24 -21.31 -6.97
C PRO A 66 8.18 -20.45 -6.25
N ILE A 67 8.30 -20.33 -4.94
CA ILE A 67 7.39 -19.50 -4.13
C ILE A 67 8.14 -18.24 -3.74
N ASP A 68 7.70 -17.09 -4.24
CA ASP A 68 8.27 -15.81 -3.84
C ASP A 68 7.85 -15.46 -2.41
N LYS A 69 8.83 -15.03 -1.60
CA LYS A 69 8.54 -14.37 -0.33
C LYS A 69 8.61 -12.87 -0.55
N ARG A 70 7.61 -12.13 -0.07
CA ARG A 70 7.66 -10.67 -0.03
C ARG A 70 7.54 -10.15 1.39
N ASP A 71 8.46 -9.26 1.77
CA ASP A 71 8.38 -8.49 3.02
C ASP A 71 7.98 -7.04 2.68
N CYS A 72 7.10 -6.48 3.48
CA CYS A 72 6.50 -5.16 3.25
C CYS A 72 6.78 -4.23 4.42
N TYR A 73 7.13 -2.98 4.14
CA TYR A 73 7.45 -1.98 5.14
C TYR A 73 6.80 -0.64 4.82
N VAL A 74 6.24 -0.01 5.85
CA VAL A 74 5.94 1.43 5.81
C VAL A 74 7.18 2.17 6.25
N MET A 75 7.64 3.11 5.42
CA MET A 75 8.90 3.80 5.57
C MET A 75 8.70 5.31 5.75
N SER A 76 9.69 5.94 6.37
CA SER A 76 9.83 7.39 6.42
C SER A 76 11.22 7.79 5.95
N MET A 77 11.32 8.89 5.23
CA MET A 77 12.59 9.57 4.93
C MET A 77 12.46 11.08 5.02
N ASN A 78 13.60 11.78 5.12
CA ASN A 78 13.62 13.22 4.90
C ASN A 78 13.27 13.56 3.44
N ALA A 79 12.74 14.75 3.21
CA ALA A 79 12.33 15.26 1.90
C ALA A 79 13.44 15.24 0.82
N ASP A 80 14.72 15.18 1.23
CA ASP A 80 15.89 15.11 0.35
C ASP A 80 16.37 13.67 0.09
N GLY A 81 15.69 12.67 0.66
CA GLY A 81 16.02 11.24 0.60
C GLY A 81 16.98 10.77 1.69
N SER A 82 17.51 11.66 2.54
CA SER A 82 18.36 11.29 3.68
C SER A 82 17.53 10.68 4.82
N TRP A 83 18.20 10.02 5.77
CA TRP A 83 17.65 9.41 6.99
C TRP A 83 16.40 8.55 6.76
N LYS A 84 16.54 7.22 6.74
CA LYS A 84 15.42 6.30 6.50
C LYS A 84 15.04 5.56 7.78
N LYS A 85 13.74 5.45 8.06
CA LYS A 85 13.21 4.71 9.22
C LYS A 85 12.06 3.80 8.80
N VAL A 86 12.05 2.57 9.33
CA VAL A 86 10.89 1.66 9.27
C VAL A 86 9.88 2.10 10.33
N LEU A 87 8.62 2.29 9.93
CA LEU A 87 7.50 2.64 10.81
C LEU A 87 6.62 1.42 11.13
N ALA A 88 6.46 0.52 10.17
CA ALA A 88 5.76 -0.76 10.34
C ALA A 88 6.38 -1.80 9.40
N SER A 89 6.28 -3.08 9.77
CA SER A 89 6.76 -4.19 8.95
C SER A 89 5.79 -5.36 8.96
N PHE A 90 5.55 -5.92 7.79
CA PHE A 90 4.74 -7.10 7.55
C PHE A 90 5.63 -8.12 6.87
N LYS A 91 5.76 -9.29 7.49
CA LYS A 91 6.64 -10.35 7.03
C LYS A 91 5.80 -11.43 6.40
N GLY A 92 6.20 -11.88 5.21
CA GLY A 92 5.67 -13.14 4.68
C GLY A 92 6.15 -14.28 5.59
N ASP A 93 5.26 -14.82 6.41
CA ASP A 93 5.54 -15.91 7.35
C ASP A 93 4.99 -17.25 6.84
N ARG A 94 5.45 -18.34 7.46
CA ARG A 94 5.31 -19.74 7.00
C ARG A 94 3.95 -20.37 7.26
N ASP A 95 2.95 -19.60 7.68
CA ASP A 95 1.61 -20.13 7.94
C ASP A 95 0.79 -20.12 6.65
N GLU A 96 -0.27 -20.94 6.60
CA GLU A 96 -1.03 -21.26 5.37
C GLU A 96 -1.57 -20.05 4.57
N PHE A 97 -1.55 -18.84 5.13
CA PHE A 97 -2.23 -17.66 4.61
C PHE A 97 -1.35 -16.45 4.24
N SER A 98 -0.02 -16.46 4.42
CA SER A 98 0.78 -15.21 4.28
C SER A 98 2.15 -15.39 3.65
N TYR A 99 2.21 -15.91 2.42
CA TYR A 99 3.48 -16.09 1.68
C TYR A 99 3.98 -14.80 1.03
N MET A 100 3.04 -13.95 0.64
CA MET A 100 3.31 -12.66 0.01
C MET A 100 2.46 -11.61 0.68
N CYS A 101 3.07 -10.47 0.98
CA CYS A 101 2.35 -9.25 1.29
C CYS A 101 2.52 -8.26 0.14
N GLU A 102 1.53 -7.42 -0.11
CA GLU A 102 1.59 -6.33 -1.09
C GLU A 102 0.87 -5.10 -0.52
N PHE A 103 1.35 -3.90 -0.84
CA PHE A 103 0.63 -2.67 -0.53
C PHE A 103 -0.21 -2.22 -1.72
N ARG A 104 -1.36 -1.61 -1.42
CA ARG A 104 -2.28 -1.06 -2.44
C ARG A 104 -2.53 0.44 -2.30
N GLY A 105 -2.04 1.03 -1.23
CA GLY A 105 -2.13 2.46 -0.99
C GLY A 105 -1.52 2.86 0.34
N LEU A 106 -1.08 4.12 0.42
CA LEU A 106 -0.63 4.78 1.64
C LEU A 106 -1.19 6.19 1.63
N LYS A 107 -1.79 6.61 2.74
CA LYS A 107 -2.35 7.95 2.94
C LYS A 107 -1.95 8.46 4.31
N ILE A 108 -1.81 9.77 4.44
CA ILE A 108 -1.61 10.44 5.73
C ILE A 108 -2.95 11.00 6.22
N THR A 109 -3.21 10.91 7.52
CA THR A 109 -4.42 11.50 8.10
C THR A 109 -4.43 13.03 7.91
N PRO A 110 -5.63 13.67 7.87
CA PRO A 110 -5.74 15.11 7.72
C PRO A 110 -4.94 15.92 8.76
N ASP A 111 -4.86 15.41 9.99
CA ASP A 111 -4.09 16.01 11.09
C ASP A 111 -2.57 15.73 11.03
N GLY A 112 -2.13 14.87 10.10
CA GLY A 112 -0.73 14.55 9.86
C GLY A 112 -0.09 13.60 10.86
N LYS A 113 -0.86 13.01 11.79
CA LYS A 113 -0.30 12.20 12.89
C LYS A 113 -0.17 10.72 12.58
N GLU A 114 -0.96 10.20 11.65
CA GLU A 114 -0.97 8.78 11.33
C GLU A 114 -0.90 8.54 9.83
N LEU A 115 -0.41 7.36 9.47
CA LEU A 115 -0.43 6.80 8.13
C LEU A 115 -1.43 5.67 8.11
N VAL A 116 -2.31 5.69 7.12
CA VAL A 116 -3.29 4.64 6.84
C VAL A 116 -2.90 3.96 5.54
N PHE A 117 -2.92 2.64 5.50
CA PHE A 117 -2.47 1.88 4.35
C PHE A 117 -3.17 0.54 4.26
N GLU A 118 -3.28 0.05 3.04
CA GLU A 118 -3.85 -1.27 2.73
C GLU A 118 -2.72 -2.27 2.52
N VAL A 119 -2.82 -3.42 3.19
CA VAL A 119 -1.93 -4.57 3.03
C VAL A 119 -2.75 -5.77 2.61
N ASP A 120 -2.28 -6.42 1.56
CA ASP A 120 -2.79 -7.70 1.12
C ASP A 120 -1.90 -8.81 1.59
N SER A 121 -2.51 -9.95 1.89
CA SER A 121 -1.80 -11.21 2.12
C SER A 121 -2.44 -12.35 1.33
N TYR A 122 -1.58 -13.24 0.81
CA TYR A 122 -1.97 -14.36 -0.04
C TYR A 122 -1.57 -15.71 0.59
N GLY A 123 -2.50 -16.67 0.56
CA GLY A 123 -2.33 -18.02 1.10
C GLY A 123 -1.84 -19.08 0.10
N LYS A 124 -1.44 -20.24 0.63
CA LYS A 124 -0.86 -21.39 -0.10
C LYS A 124 -1.86 -22.11 -1.00
N ALA A 125 -3.14 -22.10 -0.62
CA ALA A 125 -4.22 -22.70 -1.38
C ALA A 125 -4.60 -21.77 -2.55
N ALA A 126 -3.78 -21.83 -3.59
CA ALA A 126 -4.09 -21.48 -4.99
C ALA A 126 -4.15 -20.00 -5.41
N TYR A 127 -3.53 -19.02 -4.72
CA TYR A 127 -3.57 -17.60 -5.17
C TYR A 127 -5.01 -17.06 -5.37
N MET A 128 -6.03 -17.78 -4.90
CA MET A 128 -7.44 -17.50 -5.22
C MET A 128 -8.13 -16.68 -4.14
N ILE A 129 -7.55 -16.55 -2.95
CA ILE A 129 -8.14 -15.77 -1.86
C ILE A 129 -7.08 -14.79 -1.37
N ARG A 130 -7.47 -13.51 -1.40
CA ARG A 130 -6.72 -12.35 -0.94
C ARG A 130 -7.34 -11.91 0.37
N LYS A 131 -6.50 -11.78 1.41
CA LYS A 131 -6.89 -11.13 2.65
C LYS A 131 -6.38 -9.70 2.61
N SER A 132 -7.29 -8.75 2.49
CA SER A 132 -6.99 -7.32 2.44
C SER A 132 -7.35 -6.66 3.76
N GLU A 133 -6.42 -5.89 4.30
CA GLU A 133 -6.54 -5.28 5.61
C GLU A 133 -6.11 -3.82 5.55
N ILE A 134 -6.88 -2.93 6.18
CA ILE A 134 -6.49 -1.52 6.33
C ILE A 134 -5.91 -1.35 7.73
N TYR A 135 -4.69 -0.81 7.79
CA TYR A 135 -3.97 -0.51 9.02
C TYR A 135 -3.76 0.99 9.20
N ALA A 136 -3.59 1.40 10.46
CA ALA A 136 -3.14 2.72 10.84
C ALA A 136 -1.89 2.62 11.73
N VAL A 137 -0.93 3.51 11.52
CA VAL A 137 0.28 3.64 12.36
C VAL A 137 0.64 5.11 12.56
N GLY A 138 1.08 5.48 13.76
CA GLY A 138 1.59 6.82 14.02
C GLY A 138 2.81 7.13 13.16
N VAL A 139 2.99 8.38 12.74
CA VAL A 139 4.19 8.83 12.00
C VAL A 139 5.50 8.69 12.78
N ASN A 140 5.39 8.44 14.09
CA ASN A 140 6.50 8.10 14.98
C ASN A 140 6.89 6.61 14.93
N GLY A 141 6.06 5.75 14.30
CA GLY A 141 6.22 4.30 14.22
C GLY A 141 5.60 3.53 15.39
N LYS A 142 4.70 4.15 16.17
CA LYS A 142 3.99 3.53 17.30
C LYS A 142 2.50 3.34 16.98
N ASN A 143 1.82 2.57 17.83
CA ASN A 143 0.37 2.37 17.80
C ASN A 143 -0.14 1.79 16.47
N LEU A 144 0.62 0.85 15.88
CA LEU A 144 0.14 0.07 14.75
C LEU A 144 -1.12 -0.70 15.16
N ARG A 145 -2.21 -0.48 14.43
CA ARG A 145 -3.49 -1.16 14.65
C ARG A 145 -4.17 -1.44 13.32
N LYS A 146 -5.04 -2.45 13.34
CA LYS A 146 -5.93 -2.80 12.23
C LYS A 146 -7.24 -2.03 12.38
N ALA A 147 -7.72 -1.44 11.28
CA ALA A 147 -9.01 -0.75 11.22
C ALA A 147 -10.06 -1.60 10.49
N VAL A 148 -9.68 -2.26 9.38
CA VAL A 148 -10.58 -3.10 8.56
C VAL A 148 -9.91 -4.43 8.23
N SER A 149 -10.70 -5.50 8.15
CA SER A 149 -10.28 -6.81 7.64
C SER A 149 -11.33 -7.33 6.66
N SER A 150 -10.90 -7.74 5.48
CA SER A 150 -11.76 -8.33 4.45
C SER A 150 -11.07 -9.51 3.80
N GLU A 151 -11.83 -10.57 3.50
CA GLU A 151 -11.35 -11.76 2.80
C GLU A 151 -12.19 -12.00 1.55
N GLY A 152 -11.55 -12.24 0.41
CA GLY A 152 -12.22 -12.52 -0.86
C GLY A 152 -11.22 -12.70 -2.00
N ARG A 153 -11.66 -13.06 -3.21
CA ARG A 153 -10.75 -13.13 -4.38
C ARG A 153 -10.07 -11.80 -4.67
N ILE A 154 -10.80 -10.69 -4.45
CA ILE A 154 -10.27 -9.34 -4.62
C ILE A 154 -10.18 -8.64 -3.26
N GLY A 155 -11.17 -8.71 -2.37
CA GLY A 155 -11.05 -8.07 -1.05
C GLY A 155 -11.22 -6.54 -1.16
N ILE A 156 -10.27 -5.76 -0.62
CA ILE A 156 -10.32 -4.27 -0.66
C ILE A 156 -9.63 -3.78 -1.95
N ILE A 157 -10.13 -2.69 -2.53
CA ILE A 157 -9.63 -2.16 -3.81
C ILE A 157 -9.01 -0.77 -3.67
N ASP A 158 -9.70 0.15 -2.99
CA ASP A 158 -9.21 1.49 -2.63
C ASP A 158 -9.95 1.96 -1.37
N PHE A 159 -9.38 2.92 -0.67
CA PHE A 159 -9.98 3.55 0.50
C PHE A 159 -9.73 5.07 0.52
N SER A 160 -10.55 5.83 1.24
CA SER A 160 -10.32 7.25 1.47
C SER A 160 -10.71 7.65 2.89
N ILE A 161 -9.95 8.58 3.46
CA ILE A 161 -10.17 9.09 4.82
C ILE A 161 -11.04 10.35 4.70
N SER A 162 -12.03 10.48 5.57
CA SER A 162 -12.86 11.70 5.65
C SER A 162 -11.99 12.94 5.97
N PRO A 163 -12.40 14.16 5.57
CA PRO A 163 -11.64 15.38 5.86
C PRO A 163 -11.36 15.62 7.34
N ASP A 164 -12.25 15.17 8.21
CA ASP A 164 -12.12 15.26 9.67
C ASP A 164 -11.28 14.12 10.30
N GLY A 165 -10.89 13.13 9.49
CA GLY A 165 -10.09 11.98 9.92
C GLY A 165 -10.84 10.92 10.73
N LYS A 166 -12.17 11.03 10.88
CA LYS A 166 -12.95 10.15 11.77
C LYS A 166 -13.53 8.92 11.09
N LYS A 167 -13.55 8.88 9.76
CA LYS A 167 -14.15 7.78 8.99
C LYS A 167 -13.26 7.35 7.84
N ILE A 168 -13.40 6.10 7.46
CA ILE A 168 -12.78 5.53 6.27
C ILE A 168 -13.91 5.01 5.38
N VAL A 169 -13.92 5.48 4.13
CA VAL A 169 -14.72 4.85 3.07
C VAL A 169 -13.82 3.90 2.30
N TYR A 170 -14.31 2.72 1.94
CA TYR A 170 -13.53 1.77 1.15
C TYR A 170 -14.41 0.98 0.18
N THR A 171 -13.78 0.49 -0.88
CA THR A 171 -14.43 -0.38 -1.86
C THR A 171 -14.07 -1.83 -1.58
N LYS A 172 -15.08 -2.69 -1.55
CA LYS A 172 -14.98 -4.11 -1.23
C LYS A 172 -15.57 -4.97 -2.34
N GLU A 173 -14.91 -6.08 -2.64
CA GLU A 173 -15.39 -7.12 -3.56
C GLU A 173 -15.23 -8.52 -2.93
N ASP A 174 -16.34 -9.01 -2.38
CA ASP A 174 -16.43 -10.27 -1.61
C ASP A 174 -16.75 -11.47 -2.50
N ASN A 175 -15.86 -11.73 -3.45
CA ASN A 175 -15.96 -12.92 -4.30
C ASN A 175 -15.38 -14.12 -3.57
N ILE A 176 -16.22 -14.84 -2.82
CA ILE A 176 -15.87 -16.08 -2.13
C ILE A 176 -16.55 -17.26 -2.85
N ASP A 177 -15.85 -18.39 -2.99
CA ASP A 177 -16.39 -19.65 -3.53
C ASP A 177 -16.98 -19.59 -4.95
N GLY A 178 -16.47 -18.69 -5.80
CA GLY A 178 -16.89 -18.59 -7.20
C GLY A 178 -18.19 -17.82 -7.43
N VAL A 179 -18.80 -17.28 -6.38
CA VAL A 179 -19.91 -16.34 -6.50
C VAL A 179 -19.33 -14.94 -6.74
N ASN A 180 -19.59 -14.38 -7.92
CA ASN A 180 -19.24 -12.99 -8.21
C ASN A 180 -20.26 -12.06 -7.55
N LYS A 181 -19.86 -11.40 -6.47
CA LYS A 181 -20.61 -10.30 -5.87
C LYS A 181 -20.16 -8.99 -6.53
N PRO A 182 -21.09 -8.04 -6.73
CA PRO A 182 -20.72 -6.73 -7.24
C PRO A 182 -19.81 -6.01 -6.23
N ARG A 183 -19.04 -5.04 -6.74
CA ARG A 183 -18.33 -4.11 -5.86
C ARG A 183 -19.32 -3.28 -5.06
N THR A 184 -18.95 -3.02 -3.81
CA THR A 184 -19.75 -2.28 -2.84
C THR A 184 -18.87 -1.26 -2.12
N VAL A 185 -19.47 -0.16 -1.70
CA VAL A 185 -18.79 0.89 -0.94
C VAL A 185 -19.26 0.83 0.50
N TRP A 186 -18.30 0.79 1.40
CA TRP A 186 -18.49 0.64 2.83
C TRP A 186 -17.92 1.84 3.56
N LEU A 187 -18.52 2.15 4.71
CA LEU A 187 -18.10 3.19 5.62
C LEU A 187 -17.87 2.58 6.99
N ILE A 188 -16.74 2.93 7.57
CA ILE A 188 -16.35 2.51 8.91
C ILE A 188 -15.84 3.72 9.69
N ASP A 189 -16.05 3.71 11.00
CA ASP A 189 -15.38 4.65 11.88
C ASP A 189 -13.89 4.34 11.99
N TYR A 190 -13.10 5.37 12.26
CA TYR A 190 -11.64 5.26 12.27
C TYR A 190 -11.10 4.35 13.39
N ASP A 191 -11.92 4.07 14.41
CA ASP A 191 -11.63 3.11 15.47
C ASP A 191 -12.03 1.66 15.11
N GLY A 192 -12.61 1.44 13.94
CA GLY A 192 -13.10 0.15 13.47
C GLY A 192 -14.57 -0.13 13.81
N GLY A 193 -15.26 0.82 14.45
CA GLY A 193 -16.69 0.71 14.75
C GLY A 193 -17.59 1.02 13.55
N ASN A 194 -18.87 0.69 13.67
CA ASN A 194 -19.93 1.07 12.72
C ASN A 194 -19.60 0.73 11.26
N ASP A 195 -19.05 -0.46 11.00
CA ASP A 195 -18.80 -0.95 9.66
C ASP A 195 -20.10 -1.31 8.94
N HIS A 196 -20.47 -0.57 7.90
CA HIS A 196 -21.69 -0.81 7.13
C HIS A 196 -21.56 -0.37 5.66
N MET A 197 -22.36 -1.01 4.80
CA MET A 197 -22.45 -0.66 3.39
C MET A 197 -23.24 0.65 3.20
N ILE A 198 -22.73 1.54 2.36
CA ILE A 198 -23.38 2.82 2.00
C ILE A 198 -24.02 2.74 0.60
N CYS A 199 -23.36 2.11 -0.37
CA CYS A 199 -23.94 1.86 -1.68
C CYS A 199 -23.44 0.55 -2.31
N GLY A 200 -24.26 -0.05 -3.16
CA GLY A 200 -23.98 -1.29 -3.87
C GLY A 200 -24.41 -1.23 -5.35
N GLU A 201 -24.15 -2.32 -6.08
CA GLU A 201 -24.30 -2.46 -7.55
C GLU A 201 -23.12 -1.93 -8.37
N ASN A 202 -21.92 -2.47 -8.12
CA ASN A 202 -20.66 -2.20 -8.85
C ASN A 202 -20.07 -0.82 -8.62
N SER A 203 -20.31 -0.25 -7.46
CA SER A 203 -19.83 1.07 -7.07
C SER A 203 -18.37 1.03 -6.56
N HIS A 204 -17.63 2.11 -6.81
CA HIS A 204 -16.28 2.35 -6.27
C HIS A 204 -16.23 3.65 -5.48
N ALA A 205 -15.55 3.67 -4.34
CA ALA A 205 -15.31 4.89 -3.58
C ALA A 205 -14.29 5.77 -4.32
N ALA A 206 -14.73 6.89 -4.88
CA ALA A 206 -13.88 7.86 -5.57
C ALA A 206 -13.26 8.87 -4.58
N GLY A 207 -13.95 9.17 -3.48
CA GLY A 207 -13.43 10.03 -2.42
C GLY A 207 -14.50 10.66 -1.54
N TRP A 208 -14.15 11.79 -0.94
CA TRP A 208 -15.03 12.61 -0.11
C TRP A 208 -15.13 14.00 -0.70
N THR A 209 -16.22 14.70 -0.42
CA THR A 209 -16.23 16.16 -0.56
C THR A 209 -15.31 16.79 0.48
N ILE A 210 -14.74 17.95 0.17
CA ILE A 210 -13.78 18.66 1.03
C ILE A 210 -14.39 19.09 2.36
N ASP A 211 -15.70 19.33 2.39
CA ASP A 211 -16.46 19.66 3.60
C ASP A 211 -16.91 18.42 4.40
N GLY A 212 -16.67 17.22 3.87
CA GLY A 212 -16.97 15.94 4.52
C GLY A 212 -18.45 15.56 4.54
N LYS A 213 -19.30 16.33 3.85
CA LYS A 213 -20.76 16.11 3.86
C LYS A 213 -21.20 15.00 2.94
N ALA A 214 -20.37 14.55 2.00
CA ALA A 214 -20.72 13.48 1.10
C ALA A 214 -19.55 12.57 0.74
N ILE A 215 -19.88 11.30 0.50
CA ILE A 215 -19.03 10.30 -0.15
C ILE A 215 -19.28 10.39 -1.65
N ILE A 216 -18.22 10.42 -2.45
CA ILE A 216 -18.31 10.36 -3.91
C ILE A 216 -18.01 8.93 -4.34
N SER A 217 -18.95 8.32 -5.05
CA SER A 217 -18.78 7.00 -5.65
C SER A 217 -18.91 7.05 -7.16
N LYS A 218 -18.24 6.12 -7.85
CA LYS A 218 -18.23 5.97 -9.29
C LYS A 218 -18.66 4.56 -9.69
N PHE A 219 -19.63 4.48 -10.60
CA PHE A 219 -19.86 3.31 -11.45
C PHE A 219 -19.97 3.77 -12.92
N ASP A 220 -21.19 4.02 -13.41
CA ASP A 220 -21.43 4.65 -14.71
C ASP A 220 -21.33 6.17 -14.66
N GLU A 221 -21.77 6.78 -13.57
CA GLU A 221 -21.62 8.21 -13.27
C GLU A 221 -21.05 8.43 -11.88
N LEU A 222 -20.72 9.69 -11.55
CA LEU A 222 -20.33 10.06 -10.20
C LEU A 222 -21.58 10.38 -9.40
N SER A 223 -21.76 9.71 -8.27
CA SER A 223 -22.87 9.94 -7.36
C SER A 223 -22.34 10.33 -5.98
N MET A 224 -22.92 11.38 -5.40
CA MET A 224 -22.67 11.84 -4.04
C MET A 224 -23.67 11.18 -3.10
N TYR A 225 -23.20 10.62 -2.00
CA TYR A 225 -24.01 9.94 -1.00
C TYR A 225 -23.88 10.64 0.36
N ASP A 226 -24.99 10.75 1.07
CA ASP A 226 -25.00 11.13 2.48
C ASP A 226 -24.32 10.01 3.31
N PRO A 227 -23.25 10.30 4.06
CA PRO A 227 -22.52 9.28 4.82
C PRO A 227 -23.30 8.70 6.00
N LEU A 228 -24.37 9.35 6.46
CA LEU A 228 -25.20 8.89 7.58
C LEU A 228 -26.37 8.05 7.09
N SER A 229 -27.01 8.46 6.01
CA SER A 229 -28.23 7.79 5.53
C SER A 229 -28.03 6.89 4.30
N GLY A 230 -26.91 7.02 3.59
CA GLY A 230 -26.64 6.32 2.33
C GLY A 230 -27.51 6.80 1.15
N ASN A 231 -28.22 7.93 1.30
CA ASN A 231 -29.06 8.45 0.22
C ASN A 231 -28.24 9.22 -0.80
N VAL A 232 -28.63 9.13 -2.07
CA VAL A 232 -28.04 9.93 -3.15
C VAL A 232 -28.41 11.41 -2.95
N ILE A 233 -27.39 12.26 -2.89
CA ILE A 233 -27.51 13.71 -2.81
C ILE A 233 -27.51 14.33 -4.21
N ARG A 234 -26.63 13.85 -5.10
CA ARG A 234 -26.40 14.43 -6.43
C ARG A 234 -25.70 13.43 -7.34
N GLU A 235 -26.01 13.48 -8.64
CA GLU A 235 -25.33 12.69 -9.66
C GLU A 235 -24.76 13.60 -10.76
N VAL A 236 -23.60 13.21 -11.30
CA VAL A 236 -22.89 13.91 -12.37
C VAL A 236 -22.37 12.88 -13.36
N LYS A 237 -22.90 12.95 -14.58
CA LYS A 237 -22.40 12.15 -15.70
C LYS A 237 -20.93 12.47 -15.96
N THR A 238 -20.13 11.43 -16.02
CA THR A 238 -18.72 11.50 -16.39
C THR A 238 -18.36 10.25 -17.17
N TYR A 239 -17.50 10.40 -18.17
CA TYR A 239 -16.99 9.27 -18.93
C TYR A 239 -15.62 8.83 -18.38
N GLY A 240 -15.45 7.53 -18.16
CA GLY A 240 -14.21 6.95 -17.64
C GLY A 240 -14.01 7.07 -16.13
N TYR A 241 -12.88 6.52 -15.64
CA TYR A 241 -12.47 6.48 -14.23
C TYR A 241 -11.25 7.39 -13.94
N SER A 242 -10.73 8.09 -14.95
CA SER A 242 -9.54 8.94 -14.88
C SER A 242 -9.46 9.87 -16.07
N GLY A 243 -8.66 10.93 -15.97
CA GLY A 243 -8.39 11.87 -17.06
C GLY A 243 -9.06 13.22 -16.84
N THR A 244 -8.83 14.16 -17.77
CA THR A 244 -9.18 15.58 -17.60
C THR A 244 -10.67 15.83 -17.33
N GLU A 245 -11.56 15.09 -17.98
CA GLU A 245 -13.01 15.21 -17.76
C GLU A 245 -13.44 14.66 -16.39
N PHE A 246 -12.88 13.52 -15.99
CA PHE A 246 -13.09 12.95 -14.66
C PHE A 246 -12.58 13.89 -13.58
N ASP A 247 -11.39 14.45 -13.75
CA ASP A 247 -10.78 15.41 -12.82
C ASP A 247 -11.61 16.69 -12.70
N ALA A 248 -12.12 17.21 -13.83
CA ALA A 248 -13.02 18.36 -13.85
C ALA A 248 -14.35 18.06 -13.13
N SER A 249 -14.89 16.85 -13.32
CA SER A 249 -16.11 16.39 -12.65
C SER A 249 -15.91 16.28 -11.15
N MET A 250 -14.83 15.63 -10.70
CA MET A 250 -14.45 15.56 -9.29
C MET A 250 -14.29 16.94 -8.66
N LYS A 251 -13.66 17.89 -9.37
CA LYS A 251 -13.55 19.28 -8.93
C LYS A 251 -14.90 19.97 -8.81
N SER A 252 -15.82 19.75 -9.75
CA SER A 252 -17.18 20.30 -9.72
C SER A 252 -18.03 19.78 -8.54
N LEU A 253 -17.64 18.63 -7.99
CA LEU A 253 -18.23 18.02 -6.80
C LEU A 253 -17.52 18.45 -5.50
N ASN A 254 -16.56 19.39 -5.56
CA ASN A 254 -15.71 19.76 -4.43
C ASN A 254 -15.02 18.55 -3.79
N ALA A 255 -14.57 17.57 -4.58
CA ALA A 255 -13.85 16.42 -4.06
C ALA A 255 -12.51 16.80 -3.43
N ILE A 256 -12.07 16.04 -2.41
CA ILE A 256 -10.69 16.12 -1.93
C ILE A 256 -9.74 15.72 -3.06
N GLU A 257 -8.85 16.63 -3.45
CA GLU A 257 -7.82 16.35 -4.46
C GLU A 257 -6.76 15.38 -3.92
N LYS A 258 -6.57 14.23 -4.60
CA LYS A 258 -5.43 13.34 -4.36
C LYS A 258 -4.19 14.04 -4.93
N THR A 259 -3.38 14.65 -4.08
CA THR A 259 -2.19 15.42 -4.51
C THR A 259 -0.90 14.82 -3.99
N ASN A 260 0.07 14.65 -4.88
CA ASN A 260 1.45 14.35 -4.52
C ASN A 260 2.32 15.60 -4.43
N ILE A 261 1.69 16.78 -4.37
CA ILE A 261 2.38 18.06 -4.22
C ILE A 261 2.72 18.29 -2.74
N SER A 262 3.89 18.85 -2.49
CA SER A 262 4.32 19.26 -1.15
C SER A 262 3.39 20.33 -0.59
N PRO A 263 3.24 20.44 0.74
CA PRO A 263 2.32 21.42 1.36
C PRO A 263 2.57 22.88 0.96
N ASP A 264 3.81 23.23 0.59
CA ASP A 264 4.18 24.57 0.11
C ASP A 264 3.94 24.80 -1.39
N GLY A 265 3.42 23.80 -2.11
CA GLY A 265 3.12 23.87 -3.54
C GLY A 265 4.35 23.83 -4.45
N LYS A 266 5.57 23.56 -3.93
CA LYS A 266 6.82 23.74 -4.70
C LYS A 266 7.37 22.46 -5.30
N LYS A 267 7.00 21.30 -4.78
CA LYS A 267 7.54 20.01 -5.20
C LYS A 267 6.43 19.00 -5.43
N GLU A 268 6.70 18.06 -6.33
CA GLU A 268 5.86 16.89 -6.58
C GLU A 268 6.67 15.63 -6.29
N VAL A 269 6.04 14.61 -5.74
CA VAL A 269 6.65 13.28 -5.52
C VAL A 269 5.88 12.20 -6.27
N TRP A 270 6.55 11.22 -6.85
CA TRP A 270 5.87 10.08 -7.45
C TRP A 270 6.76 8.84 -7.47
N GLU A 271 6.11 7.70 -7.70
CA GLU A 271 6.78 6.45 -8.02
C GLU A 271 7.21 6.47 -9.50
N GLY A 272 8.51 6.49 -9.76
CA GLY A 272 9.07 6.33 -11.09
C GLY A 272 9.64 4.92 -11.28
N ASP A 273 10.00 4.57 -12.52
CA ASP A 273 10.46 3.24 -12.94
C ASP A 273 11.61 2.64 -12.10
N LYS A 274 12.41 3.50 -11.47
CA LYS A 274 13.62 3.11 -10.70
C LYS A 274 13.50 3.40 -9.21
N GLY A 275 12.35 3.85 -8.71
CA GLY A 275 12.11 4.25 -7.32
C GLY A 275 11.43 5.61 -7.20
N ILE A 276 11.50 6.25 -6.04
CA ILE A 276 10.76 7.50 -5.80
C ILE A 276 11.53 8.70 -6.35
N VAL A 277 10.82 9.53 -7.11
CA VAL A 277 11.32 10.75 -7.74
C VAL A 277 10.65 11.96 -7.12
N VAL A 278 11.40 13.06 -6.99
CA VAL A 278 10.88 14.37 -6.62
C VAL A 278 11.22 15.38 -7.72
N LYS A 279 10.22 16.18 -8.10
CA LYS A 279 10.35 17.29 -9.05
C LYS A 279 10.18 18.62 -8.36
N ASN A 280 11.05 19.56 -8.68
CA ASN A 280 10.82 20.96 -8.34
C ASN A 280 9.90 21.58 -9.41
N LEU A 281 8.74 22.09 -9.00
CA LEU A 281 7.74 22.58 -9.95
C LEU A 281 8.12 23.90 -10.62
N LYS A 282 8.99 24.71 -9.99
CA LYS A 282 9.51 25.97 -10.53
C LYS A 282 10.61 25.72 -11.57
N THR A 283 11.61 24.90 -11.23
CA THR A 283 12.77 24.66 -12.10
C THR A 283 12.58 23.49 -13.07
N LYS A 284 11.51 22.71 -12.88
CA LYS A 284 11.23 21.44 -13.57
C LYS A 284 12.31 20.37 -13.39
N LYS A 285 13.30 20.59 -12.52
CA LYS A 285 14.35 19.61 -12.23
C LYS A 285 13.79 18.43 -11.44
N GLU A 286 14.12 17.24 -11.89
CA GLU A 286 13.73 15.96 -11.28
C GLU A 286 14.93 15.29 -10.62
N ARG A 287 14.69 14.60 -9.51
CA ARG A 287 15.72 13.87 -8.76
C ARG A 287 15.16 12.55 -8.25
N LEU A 288 15.83 11.45 -8.60
CA LEU A 288 15.62 10.15 -7.95
C LEU A 288 16.17 10.24 -6.51
N ILE A 289 15.28 10.18 -5.51
CA ILE A 289 15.65 10.33 -4.09
C ILE A 289 15.86 8.99 -3.39
N ILE A 290 15.32 7.91 -3.95
CA ILE A 290 15.61 6.54 -3.53
C ILE A 290 15.53 5.62 -4.75
N LYS A 291 16.48 4.69 -4.86
CA LYS A 291 16.59 3.76 -5.98
C LYS A 291 16.20 2.35 -5.53
N GLY A 292 15.29 1.73 -6.27
CA GLY A 292 14.94 0.32 -6.17
C GLY A 292 16.04 -0.61 -6.65
N ILE A 293 15.80 -1.91 -6.50
CA ILE A 293 16.68 -2.96 -7.02
C ILE A 293 15.80 -3.87 -7.87
N LYS A 294 16.26 -4.25 -9.06
CA LYS A 294 15.67 -5.34 -9.84
C LYS A 294 16.83 -6.08 -10.49
N ARG A 295 17.03 -7.32 -10.09
CA ARG A 295 18.04 -8.21 -10.66
C ARG A 295 17.41 -9.04 -11.77
N PRO A 296 18.17 -9.35 -12.84
CA PRO A 296 17.73 -10.28 -13.86
C PRO A 296 17.52 -11.68 -13.28
#